data_AF-A0A1X1UV65-F1
#
_entry.id   AF-A0A1X1UV65-F1
#
_cell.length_a   1.000
_cell.length_b   1.000
_cell.length_c   1.000
_cell.angle_alpha   90.00
_cell.angle_beta   90.00
_cell.angle_gamma   90.00
#
_symmetry.space_group_name_H-M   'P 1'
#
loop_
_entity.id
_entity.type
_entity.pdbx_description
1 polymer ?
#
loop_
_entity_poly.entity_id
_entity_poly.type
_entity_poly.pdbx_seq_one_letter_code
_entity_poly.pdbx_strand_id
1 'polypeptide(L)'
;MSRYTVMHGLVDAPTQYALIENARRATTGLGPAEHLRRMAELFAAFSEVAAANPVSDTPIQRTGDELITSPRASGHTEGIPVQDRTYAWAYNLE
;
A
#
# COMPACT_ATOMS: atom_id res chain seq x y z
N MET A 1 -0.94 20.44 8.79
CA MET A 1 0.46 20.11 8.39
C MET A 1 1.36 21.25 8.78
N SER A 2 2.57 20.98 9.27
CA SER A 2 3.53 22.02 9.59
C SER A 2 4.42 22.33 8.38
N ARG A 3 5.03 23.52 8.36
CA ARG A 3 6.02 23.87 7.33
C ARG A 3 7.16 22.84 7.27
N TYR A 4 7.56 22.31 8.42
CA TYR A 4 8.58 21.29 8.52
C TYR A 4 8.19 19.99 7.79
N THR A 5 6.98 19.46 7.99
CA THR A 5 6.57 18.20 7.37
C THR A 5 6.42 18.33 5.84
N VAL A 6 5.91 19.48 5.37
CA VAL A 6 5.79 19.76 3.93
C VAL A 6 7.17 19.87 3.27
N MET A 7 8.13 20.54 3.90
CA MET A 7 9.50 20.64 3.39
C MET A 7 10.19 19.27 3.25
N HIS A 8 9.74 18.26 3.99
CA HIS A 8 10.27 16.89 3.94
C HIS A 8 9.40 15.94 3.11
N GLY A 9 8.47 16.45 2.30
CA GLY A 9 7.66 15.65 1.38
C GLY A 9 6.50 14.88 2.04
N LEU A 10 6.20 15.11 3.33
CA LEU A 10 5.08 14.48 4.03
C LEU A 10 3.78 15.23 3.77
N VAL A 11 3.36 15.22 2.50
CA VAL A 11 2.25 16.03 1.99
C VAL A 11 1.00 15.18 1.76
N ASP A 12 1.17 13.94 1.32
CA ASP A 12 0.08 13.03 0.97
C ASP A 12 -0.10 11.94 2.02
N ALA A 13 -1.28 11.32 2.00
CA ALA A 13 -1.61 10.22 2.90
C ALA A 13 -0.73 8.98 2.67
N PRO A 14 -0.50 8.51 1.42
CA PRO A 14 0.36 7.34 1.15
C PRO A 14 1.74 7.43 1.82
N THR A 15 2.45 8.54 1.65
CA THR A 15 3.80 8.72 2.25
C THR A 15 3.79 8.67 3.77
N GLN A 16 2.81 9.32 4.39
CA GLN A 16 2.69 9.33 5.84
C GLN A 16 2.31 7.95 6.40
N TYR A 17 1.37 7.24 5.76
CA TYR A 17 1.01 5.88 6.14
C TYR A 17 2.15 4.89 5.93
N ALA A 18 2.95 5.04 4.88
CA ALA A 18 4.13 4.19 4.65
C ALA A 18 5.17 4.31 5.78
N LEU A 19 5.41 5.52 6.30
CA LEU A 19 6.28 5.71 7.46
C LEU A 19 5.74 5.02 8.72
N ILE A 20 4.45 5.19 8.99
CA ILE A 20 3.79 4.59 10.15
C ILE A 20 3.82 3.06 10.04
N GLU A 21 3.56 2.51 8.86
CA GLU A 21 3.51 1.05 8.67
C GLU A 21 4.90 0.41 8.78
N ASN A 22 5.95 1.08 8.29
CA ASN A 22 7.31 0.61 8.52
C ASN A 22 7.72 0.68 10.00
N ALA A 23 7.33 1.74 10.71
CA ALA A 23 7.55 1.82 12.16
C ALA A 23 6.82 0.68 12.88
N ARG A 24 5.57 0.39 12.49
CA ARG A 24 4.81 -0.77 13.01
C ARG A 24 5.54 -2.07 12.73
N ARG A 25 6.00 -2.32 11.50
CA ARG A 25 6.77 -3.51 11.13
C ARG A 25 8.03 -3.67 11.98
N ALA A 26 8.73 -2.57 12.28
CA ALA A 26 9.91 -2.63 13.13
C ALA A 26 9.59 -3.13 14.55
N THR A 27 8.40 -2.84 15.09
CA THR A 27 7.96 -3.33 16.41
C THR A 27 7.57 -4.81 16.44
N THR A 28 7.22 -5.40 15.30
CA THR A 28 6.77 -6.80 15.23
C THR A 28 7.91 -7.79 15.02
N GLY A 29 9.11 -7.33 14.68
CA GLY A 29 10.26 -8.17 14.36
C GLY A 29 10.14 -8.91 13.02
N LEU A 30 9.14 -8.59 12.20
CA LEU A 30 8.89 -9.29 10.93
C LEU A 30 9.83 -8.81 9.81
N GLY A 31 10.29 -9.76 9.00
CA GLY A 31 10.94 -9.46 7.73
C GLY A 31 9.97 -8.79 6.74
N PRO A 32 10.47 -8.02 5.75
CA PRO A 32 9.64 -7.30 4.79
C PRO A 32 8.63 -8.19 4.05
N ALA A 33 9.07 -9.34 3.53
CA ALA A 33 8.21 -10.26 2.77
C ALA A 33 7.09 -10.89 3.62
N GLU A 34 7.38 -11.22 4.88
CA GLU A 34 6.37 -11.78 5.78
C GLU A 34 5.33 -10.73 6.17
N HIS A 35 5.78 -9.51 6.45
CA HIS A 35 4.90 -8.38 6.71
C HIS A 35 3.99 -8.06 5.51
N LEU A 36 4.54 -8.05 4.30
CA LEU A 36 3.78 -7.86 3.07
C LEU A 36 2.72 -8.94 2.89
N ARG A 37 3.05 -10.21 3.17
CA ARG A 37 2.08 -11.31 3.11
C ARG A 37 0.93 -11.13 4.08
N ARG A 38 1.20 -10.74 5.32
CA ARG A 38 0.15 -10.46 6.32
C ARG A 38 -0.75 -9.30 5.90
N MET A 39 -0.18 -8.26 5.30
CA MET A 39 -0.95 -7.14 4.76
C MET A 39 -1.82 -7.59 3.58
N ALA A 40 -1.31 -8.42 2.69
CA ALA A 40 -2.07 -8.96 1.57
C ALA A 40 -3.24 -9.84 2.03
N GLU A 41 -3.03 -10.71 3.03
CA GLU A 41 -4.10 -11.52 3.64
C GLU A 41 -5.20 -10.64 4.25
N LEU A 42 -4.82 -9.57 4.96
CA LEU A 42 -5.76 -8.60 5.52
C LEU A 42 -6.63 -7.94 4.43
N PHE A 43 -6.00 -7.45 3.37
CA PHE A 43 -6.72 -6.76 2.29
C PHE A 43 -7.52 -7.72 1.39
N ALA A 44 -7.09 -8.98 1.24
CA ALA A 44 -7.86 -10.00 0.53
C ALA A 44 -9.23 -10.20 1.18
N ALA A 45 -9.30 -10.30 2.51
CA ALA A 45 -10.55 -10.41 3.25
C ALA A 45 -11.46 -9.18 3.05
N PHE A 46 -10.90 -7.97 2.99
CA PHE A 46 -11.70 -6.78 2.66
C PHE A 46 -12.24 -6.81 1.22
N SER A 47 -11.45 -7.30 0.27
CA SER A 47 -11.89 -7.41 -1.13
C SER A 47 -13.04 -8.41 -1.30
N GLU A 48 -13.05 -9.50 -0.51
CA GLU A 48 -14.16 -10.46 -0.49
C GLU A 48 -15.47 -9.81 -0.01
N VAL A 49 -15.42 -9.07 1.11
CA VAL A 49 -16.59 -8.35 1.61
C VAL A 49 -17.05 -7.28 0.62
N ALA A 50 -16.11 -6.55 0.02
CA ALA A 50 -16.41 -5.52 -0.98
C ALA A 50 -17.07 -6.12 -2.24
N ALA A 51 -16.64 -7.31 -2.67
CA ALA A 51 -17.20 -8.00 -3.83
C ALA A 51 -18.67 -8.42 -3.63
N ALA A 52 -19.05 -8.75 -2.39
CA ALA A 52 -20.42 -9.09 -2.05
C ALA A 52 -21.32 -7.87 -1.80
N ASN A 53 -20.75 -6.66 -1.71
CA ASN A 53 -21.49 -5.45 -1.37
C ASN A 53 -22.04 -4.72 -2.62
N PRO A 54 -23.38 -4.58 -2.77
CA PRO A 54 -24.01 -4.00 -3.96
C PRO A 54 -23.68 -2.52 -4.23
N VAL A 55 -23.19 -1.78 -3.23
CA VAL A 55 -22.83 -0.35 -3.39
C VAL A 55 -21.33 -0.11 -3.59
N SER A 56 -20.55 -1.18 -3.75
CA SER A 56 -19.13 -1.07 -4.06
C SER A 56 -18.93 -0.63 -5.51
N ASP A 57 -18.10 0.39 -5.73
CA ASP A 57 -17.81 0.94 -7.06
C ASP A 57 -16.91 -0.01 -7.90
N THR A 58 -16.01 -0.75 -7.23
CA THR A 58 -15.11 -1.75 -7.88
C THR A 58 -15.06 -3.07 -7.09
N PRO A 59 -16.10 -3.93 -7.22
CA PRO A 59 -16.25 -5.15 -6.41
C PRO A 59 -15.48 -6.36 -6.98
N ILE A 60 -14.15 -6.23 -7.14
CA ILE A 60 -13.30 -7.35 -7.59
C ILE A 60 -12.63 -7.97 -6.37
N GLN A 61 -12.99 -9.21 -6.05
CA GLN A 61 -12.28 -10.01 -5.05
C GLN A 61 -10.85 -10.29 -5.54
N ARG A 62 -9.89 -10.18 -4.63
CA ARG A 62 -8.47 -10.48 -4.86
C ARG A 62 -7.94 -11.40 -3.77
N THR A 63 -7.07 -12.31 -4.18
CA THR A 63 -6.31 -13.19 -3.29
C THR A 63 -5.05 -12.48 -2.78
N GLY A 64 -4.47 -12.98 -1.68
CA GLY A 64 -3.23 -12.43 -1.13
C GLY A 64 -2.08 -12.44 -2.14
N ASP A 65 -1.95 -13.53 -2.91
CA ASP A 65 -0.90 -13.64 -3.94
C ASP A 65 -1.08 -12.61 -5.07
N GLU A 66 -2.30 -12.39 -5.55
CA GLU A 66 -2.59 -11.34 -6.55
C GLU A 66 -2.24 -9.94 -6.04
N LEU A 67 -2.47 -9.66 -4.75
CA LEU A 67 -2.15 -8.39 -4.11
C LEU A 67 -0.63 -8.20 -3.92
N ILE A 68 0.12 -9.27 -3.64
CA ILE A 68 1.59 -9.22 -3.52
C ILE A 68 2.24 -9.04 -4.89
N THR A 69 1.77 -9.77 -5.89
CA THR A 69 2.43 -9.81 -7.20
C THR A 69 2.34 -8.47 -7.93
N SER A 70 1.31 -7.66 -7.67
CA SER A 70 0.99 -6.36 -8.32
C SER A 70 1.00 -6.42 -9.86
N PRO A 71 -0.03 -5.91 -10.56
CA PRO A 71 0.01 -5.85 -12.01
C PRO A 71 0.95 -4.70 -12.43
N ARG A 72 2.26 -4.98 -12.52
CA ARG A 72 3.25 -4.14 -13.22
C ARG A 72 2.89 -3.94 -14.71
N ALA A 73 1.82 -4.54 -15.23
CA ALA A 73 1.53 -4.65 -16.65
C ALA A 73 0.16 -4.11 -17.13
N SER A 74 -0.75 -3.65 -16.27
CA SER A 74 -2.00 -3.02 -16.75
C SER A 74 -1.88 -1.50 -16.65
N GLY A 75 -1.42 -0.88 -17.74
CA GLY A 75 -1.05 0.53 -17.89
C GLY A 75 -2.18 1.55 -17.70
N HIS A 76 -2.83 1.56 -16.54
CA HIS A 76 -3.68 2.64 -16.08
C HIS A 76 -3.02 3.32 -14.88
N THR A 77 -2.14 4.28 -15.17
CA THR A 77 -1.65 5.27 -14.22
C THR A 77 -2.76 6.29 -13.96
N GLU A 78 -3.79 5.88 -13.22
CA GLU A 78 -4.71 6.85 -12.63
C GLU A 78 -4.10 7.40 -11.34
N GLY A 79 -3.55 8.61 -11.46
CA GLY A 79 -3.80 9.68 -10.49
C GLY A 79 -3.02 9.71 -9.18
N ILE A 80 -2.17 8.73 -8.85
CA ILE A 80 -1.18 8.90 -7.79
C ILE A 80 0.22 8.72 -8.37
N PRO A 81 1.09 9.76 -8.38
CA PRO A 81 2.46 9.65 -8.83
C PRO A 81 3.30 8.94 -7.75
N VAL A 82 2.96 7.69 -7.40
CA VAL A 82 3.78 6.84 -6.50
C VAL A 82 4.96 6.23 -7.25
N GLN A 83 5.02 6.42 -8.58
CA GLN A 83 5.98 5.75 -9.47
C GLN A 83 7.13 6.66 -9.92
N ASP A 84 7.32 7.81 -9.26
CA ASP A 84 8.61 8.46 -9.29
C ASP A 84 9.54 7.76 -8.28
N ARG A 85 10.83 7.65 -8.58
CA ARG A 85 11.87 7.02 -7.73
C ARG A 85 11.88 7.57 -6.30
N THR A 86 11.26 8.73 -6.12
CA THR A 86 10.93 9.43 -4.90
C THR A 86 10.21 8.61 -3.83
N TYR A 87 9.51 7.50 -4.15
CA TYR A 87 8.78 6.70 -3.13
C TYR A 87 9.27 5.25 -2.96
N ALA A 88 10.29 4.82 -3.70
CA ALA A 88 10.84 3.46 -3.60
C ALA A 88 11.45 3.18 -2.20
N TRP A 89 12.01 4.21 -1.56
CA TRP A 89 12.55 4.13 -0.19
C TRP A 89 11.46 3.84 0.85
N ALA A 90 10.22 4.33 0.64
CA ALA A 90 9.13 4.16 1.59
C ALA A 90 8.62 2.71 1.64
N TYR A 91 8.95 1.90 0.65
CA TYR A 91 8.57 0.48 0.57
C TYR A 91 9.77 -0.47 0.72
N ASN A 92 10.97 0.03 1.06
CA ASN A 92 12.21 -0.76 1.16
C ASN A 92 12.42 -1.70 -0.05
N LEU A 93 12.25 -1.16 -1.26
CA LEU A 93 12.44 -1.91 -2.52
C LEU A 93 13.91 -1.90 -3.01
N GLU A 94 14.86 -1.60 -2.13
CA GLU A 94 16.31 -1.73 -2.34
C GLU A 94 16.92 -2.69 -1.32
#